data_AF-A0A093QN02-F1
#
_entry.id   AF-A0A093QN02-F1
#
_cell.length_a   1.000
_cell.length_b   1.000
_cell.length_c   1.000
_cell.angle_alpha   90.00
_cell.angle_beta   90.00
_cell.angle_gamma   90.00
#
_symmetry.space_group_name_H-M   'P 1'
#
loop_
_entity.id
_entity.type
_entity.pdbx_description
1 polymer ?
#
loop_
_entity_poly.entity_id
_entity_poly.type
_entity_poly.pdbx_seq_one_letter_code
_entity_poly.pdbx_strand_id
1 'polypeptide(L)'
;ILGILLRVFYLPLVISFEKVTIPAELKSAVARVAVNATSCSVTCGLGFKLEEMCEITPAGERRNCALRRSDCLTSWVCGLLSFTVPVGKPFQFSCLTSDAVGFGSRAYRYSWRLAQGLITTNDILFKPFKNPDSVIRFSPVGESDAGTYRCDVQTLKTFRVIKRIYFGVRVIRNDLVELNFQKSLTWEQKLAANEEEGNTENSTHEEVQEQQHFWQREFFYEGLVGVGSGVMGGVVVSMVL
;
A
#
# COMPACT_ATOMS: atom_id res chain seq x y z
N ILE A 1 15.46 20.15 -61.49
CA ILE A 1 14.39 19.13 -61.47
C ILE A 1 14.22 18.67 -60.02
N LEU A 2 13.82 19.62 -59.17
CA LEU A 2 13.70 19.49 -57.72
C LEU A 2 12.69 20.58 -57.36
N GLY A 3 11.41 20.24 -57.16
CA GLY A 3 10.41 21.28 -56.82
C GLY A 3 8.95 21.08 -57.21
N ILE A 4 8.47 19.88 -57.58
CA ILE A 4 7.02 19.71 -57.90
C ILE A 4 6.44 18.38 -57.36
N LEU A 5 6.85 17.89 -56.19
CA LEU A 5 6.20 16.73 -55.55
C LEU A 5 6.04 16.87 -54.04
N LEU A 6 5.62 18.05 -53.58
CA LEU A 6 5.36 18.32 -52.15
C LEU A 6 4.05 19.10 -51.98
N ARG A 7 2.95 18.65 -52.60
CA ARG A 7 1.59 19.16 -52.33
C ARG A 7 0.50 18.14 -52.66
N VAL A 8 0.53 16.96 -52.05
CA VAL A 8 -0.68 16.16 -51.89
C VAL A 8 -0.57 15.46 -50.54
N PHE A 9 -1.67 15.42 -49.79
CA PHE A 9 -1.84 14.82 -48.45
C PHE A 9 -1.65 15.74 -47.23
N TYR A 10 -2.31 16.89 -47.24
CA TYR A 10 -2.99 17.40 -46.05
C TYR A 10 -4.50 17.36 -46.29
N LEU A 11 -5.08 16.15 -46.32
CA LEU A 11 -6.51 15.97 -46.14
C LEU A 11 -6.74 15.76 -44.65
N PRO A 12 -7.56 16.57 -43.96
CA PRO A 12 -7.95 16.24 -42.61
C PRO A 12 -8.73 14.93 -42.72
N LEU A 13 -8.25 13.89 -42.05
CA LEU A 13 -9.02 12.65 -41.87
C LEU A 13 -10.19 13.00 -40.95
N VAL A 14 -11.23 13.61 -41.51
CA VAL A 14 -12.52 13.73 -40.85
C VAL A 14 -13.12 12.34 -40.93
N ILE A 15 -12.80 11.52 -39.94
CA ILE A 15 -13.49 10.26 -39.69
C ILE A 15 -14.93 10.68 -39.37
N SER A 16 -15.80 10.64 -40.38
CA SER A 16 -17.22 10.77 -40.17
C SER A 16 -17.63 9.53 -39.39
N PHE A 17 -17.86 9.69 -38.08
CA PHE A 17 -18.44 8.63 -37.29
C PHE A 17 -19.81 8.32 -37.90
N GLU A 18 -19.91 7.14 -38.52
CA GLU A 18 -21.15 6.63 -39.06
C GLU A 18 -22.22 6.72 -37.98
N LYS A 19 -23.41 7.23 -38.35
CA LYS A 19 -24.50 7.52 -37.42
C LYS A 19 -24.88 6.23 -36.69
N VAL A 20 -24.42 6.09 -35.44
CA VAL A 20 -24.70 4.90 -34.61
C VAL A 20 -26.21 4.79 -34.44
N THR A 21 -26.80 3.80 -35.11
CA THR A 21 -28.25 3.57 -35.07
C THR A 21 -28.55 2.71 -33.85
N ILE A 22 -28.89 3.37 -32.73
CA ILE A 22 -29.21 2.68 -31.47
C ILE A 22 -30.60 2.01 -31.62
N PRO A 23 -30.71 0.68 -31.39
CA PRO A 23 -31.98 -0.05 -31.41
C PRO A 23 -33.04 0.58 -30.48
N ALA A 24 -34.32 0.48 -30.85
CA ALA A 24 -35.40 1.14 -30.11
C ALA A 24 -35.51 0.64 -28.66
N GLU A 25 -35.17 -0.63 -28.42
CA GLU A 25 -35.18 -1.30 -27.13
C GLU A 25 -34.13 -0.72 -26.16
N LEU A 26 -32.98 -0.28 -26.70
CA LEU A 26 -31.92 0.37 -25.93
C LEU A 26 -32.23 1.83 -25.60
N LYS A 27 -33.16 2.47 -26.32
CA LYS A 27 -33.59 3.85 -26.04
C LYS A 27 -34.49 3.96 -24.81
N SER A 28 -35.05 2.86 -24.33
CA SER A 28 -35.88 2.80 -23.12
C SER A 28 -35.23 2.04 -21.96
N ALA A 29 -34.03 1.46 -22.17
CA ALA A 29 -33.39 0.62 -21.17
C ALA A 29 -32.82 1.44 -20.00
N VAL A 30 -33.08 0.97 -18.78
CA VAL A 30 -32.44 1.48 -17.57
C VAL A 30 -31.25 0.58 -17.26
N ALA A 31 -30.04 1.14 -17.22
CA ALA A 31 -28.82 0.39 -16.94
C ALA A 31 -28.33 0.69 -15.53
N ARG A 32 -27.97 -0.37 -14.78
CA ARG A 32 -27.33 -0.20 -13.48
C ARG A 32 -25.81 -0.21 -13.64
N VAL A 33 -25.16 0.90 -13.36
CA VAL A 33 -23.73 1.11 -13.60
C VAL A 33 -23.02 1.68 -12.37
N ALA A 34 -21.73 1.39 -12.26
CA ALA A 34 -20.86 2.03 -11.27
C ALA A 34 -20.55 3.46 -11.73
N VAL A 35 -21.03 4.46 -10.99
CA VAL A 35 -20.78 5.88 -11.31
C VAL A 35 -19.56 6.44 -10.59
N ASN A 36 -19.21 5.84 -9.45
CA ASN A 36 -18.06 6.22 -8.65
C ASN A 36 -17.50 4.97 -7.95
N ALA A 37 -16.20 4.94 -7.72
CA ALA A 37 -15.53 3.84 -7.04
C ALA A 37 -14.32 4.34 -6.25
N THR A 38 -14.14 3.80 -5.04
CA THR A 38 -12.90 4.02 -4.28
C THR A 38 -11.74 3.25 -4.90
N SER A 39 -10.51 3.66 -4.58
CA SER A 39 -9.34 2.83 -4.80
C SER A 39 -9.46 1.48 -4.08
N CYS A 40 -8.71 0.48 -4.56
CA CYS A 40 -8.63 -0.82 -3.92
C CYS A 40 -8.01 -0.69 -2.52
N SER A 41 -8.55 -1.42 -1.54
CA SER A 41 -8.08 -1.39 -0.14
C SER A 41 -6.64 -1.87 0.03
N VAL A 42 -6.08 -2.54 -0.98
CA VAL A 42 -4.72 -3.09 -0.97
C VAL A 42 -3.94 -2.61 -2.19
N THR A 43 -2.63 -2.48 -2.03
CA THR A 43 -1.70 -2.16 -3.11
C THR A 43 -1.29 -3.40 -3.92
N CYS A 44 -1.45 -4.59 -3.35
CA CYS A 44 -1.15 -5.87 -3.98
C CYS A 44 -2.13 -6.96 -3.50
N GLY A 45 -2.38 -7.95 -4.35
CA GLY A 45 -3.25 -9.08 -4.07
C GLY A 45 -4.73 -8.72 -4.12
N LEU A 46 -5.52 -9.49 -3.35
CA LEU A 46 -6.95 -9.34 -3.26
C LEU A 46 -7.32 -8.31 -2.18
N GLY A 47 -8.14 -7.35 -2.54
CA GLY A 47 -8.78 -6.41 -1.63
C GLY A 47 -10.21 -6.13 -2.05
N PHE A 48 -10.77 -5.05 -1.52
CA PHE A 48 -12.10 -4.60 -1.87
C PHE A 48 -12.10 -3.11 -2.22
N LYS A 49 -13.10 -2.69 -2.97
CA LYS A 49 -13.44 -1.29 -3.20
C LYS A 49 -14.93 -1.09 -2.97
N LEU A 50 -15.32 0.14 -2.69
CA LEU A 50 -16.71 0.55 -2.61
C LEU A 50 -17.10 1.22 -3.91
N GLU A 51 -18.12 0.67 -4.58
CA GLU A 51 -18.68 1.17 -5.83
C GLU A 51 -20.07 1.73 -5.58
N GLU A 52 -20.31 2.95 -6.04
CA GLU A 52 -21.64 3.55 -6.06
C GLU A 52 -22.37 3.08 -7.33
N MET A 53 -23.38 2.24 -7.15
CA MET A 53 -24.16 1.64 -8.23
C MET A 53 -25.49 2.38 -8.38
N CYS A 54 -25.66 3.12 -9.48
CA CYS A 54 -26.89 3.85 -9.79
C CYS A 54 -27.57 3.28 -11.02
N GLU A 55 -28.88 3.44 -11.11
CA GLU A 55 -29.66 3.27 -12.33
C GLU A 55 -29.59 4.54 -13.17
N ILE A 56 -29.26 4.38 -14.46
CA ILE A 56 -29.19 5.48 -15.42
C ILE A 56 -30.36 5.33 -16.37
N THR A 57 -31.21 6.37 -16.41
CA THR A 57 -32.32 6.45 -17.35
C THR A 57 -31.83 6.85 -18.74
N PRO A 58 -32.66 6.68 -19.80
CA PRO A 58 -32.30 7.16 -21.14
C PRO A 58 -32.03 8.67 -21.24
N ALA A 59 -32.55 9.45 -20.29
CA ALA A 59 -32.30 10.88 -20.17
C ALA A 59 -30.96 11.22 -19.47
N GLY A 60 -30.22 10.20 -19.00
CA GLY A 60 -28.96 10.36 -18.29
C GLY A 60 -29.10 10.66 -16.79
N GLU A 61 -30.32 10.63 -16.25
CA GLU A 61 -30.56 10.87 -14.82
C GLU A 61 -30.13 9.66 -13.98
N ARG A 62 -29.50 9.94 -12.84
CA ARG A 62 -29.10 8.94 -11.84
C ARG A 62 -30.23 8.73 -10.85
N ARG A 63 -30.65 7.48 -10.66
CA ARG A 63 -31.68 7.08 -9.68
C ARG A 63 -31.21 5.84 -8.91
N ASN A 64 -31.82 5.58 -7.75
CA ASN A 64 -31.61 4.34 -6.98
C ASN A 64 -30.14 3.98 -6.74
N CYS A 65 -29.33 4.96 -6.34
CA CYS A 65 -27.92 4.78 -6.04
C CYS A 65 -27.73 4.01 -4.73
N ALA A 66 -26.86 3.00 -4.74
CA ALA A 66 -26.50 2.24 -3.55
C ALA A 66 -25.00 1.92 -3.55
N LEU A 67 -24.38 1.99 -2.38
CA LEU A 67 -23.00 1.55 -2.19
C LEU A 67 -22.93 0.03 -2.20
N ARG A 68 -22.03 -0.51 -3.01
CA ARG A 68 -21.74 -1.94 -3.15
C ARG A 68 -20.26 -2.17 -2.89
N ARG A 69 -19.95 -3.12 -2.00
CA ARG A 69 -18.59 -3.64 -1.87
C ARG A 69 -18.32 -4.64 -3.00
N SER A 70 -17.27 -4.40 -3.76
CA SER A 70 -16.83 -5.25 -4.86
C SER A 70 -15.37 -5.64 -4.68
N ASP A 71 -15.01 -6.85 -5.13
CA ASP A 71 -13.63 -7.33 -5.07
C ASP A 71 -12.75 -6.62 -6.09
N CYS A 72 -11.50 -6.40 -5.70
CA CYS A 72 -10.47 -5.88 -6.60
C CYS A 72 -9.20 -6.73 -6.47
N LEU A 73 -8.57 -6.96 -7.61
CA LEU A 73 -7.27 -7.58 -7.73
C LEU A 73 -6.31 -6.57 -8.35
N THR A 74 -5.24 -6.24 -7.65
CA THR A 74 -4.18 -5.36 -8.16
C THR A 74 -3.04 -6.21 -8.71
N SER A 75 -1.79 -5.94 -8.33
CA SER A 75 -0.67 -6.85 -8.63
C SER A 75 -0.77 -8.10 -7.78
N TRP A 76 -0.78 -9.28 -8.40
CA TRP A 76 -0.76 -10.54 -7.67
C TRP A 76 0.58 -10.80 -6.96
N VAL A 77 1.67 -10.08 -7.29
CA VAL A 77 2.96 -10.16 -6.59
C VAL A 77 3.10 -8.98 -5.62
N CYS A 78 3.23 -9.29 -4.33
CA CYS A 78 3.32 -8.32 -3.23
C CYS A 78 4.75 -7.97 -2.80
N GLY A 79 5.76 -8.67 -3.31
CA GLY A 79 7.16 -8.46 -2.91
C GLY A 79 7.51 -9.08 -1.56
N LEU A 80 8.56 -8.54 -0.92
CA LEU A 80 9.21 -9.08 0.28
C LEU A 80 8.94 -8.19 1.51
N LEU A 81 8.41 -8.78 2.57
CA LEU A 81 8.33 -8.20 3.90
C LEU A 81 9.44 -8.80 4.78
N SER A 82 10.21 -7.95 5.46
CA SER A 82 11.33 -8.41 6.30
C SER A 82 11.02 -8.22 7.78
N PHE A 83 11.35 -9.22 8.59
CA PHE A 83 11.20 -9.22 10.04
C PHE A 83 12.52 -9.63 10.70
N THR A 84 12.83 -8.99 11.81
CA THR A 84 13.94 -9.39 12.69
C THR A 84 13.35 -9.76 14.04
N VAL A 85 13.60 -10.99 14.49
CA VAL A 85 12.95 -11.56 15.68
C VAL A 85 14.01 -12.13 16.62
N PRO A 86 14.00 -11.77 17.91
CA PRO A 86 14.88 -12.37 18.90
C PRO A 86 14.53 -13.85 19.17
N VAL A 87 15.57 -14.68 19.35
CA VAL A 87 15.43 -16.09 19.73
C VAL A 87 14.59 -16.24 21.00
N GLY A 88 13.70 -17.23 21.02
CA GLY A 88 12.89 -17.57 22.18
C GLY A 88 11.57 -16.81 22.28
N LYS A 89 11.30 -15.84 21.40
CA LYS A 89 10.01 -15.13 21.37
C LYS A 89 8.97 -15.83 20.50
N PRO A 90 7.67 -15.73 20.83
CA PRO A 90 6.61 -16.13 19.92
C PRO A 90 6.58 -15.15 18.74
N PHE A 91 6.34 -15.68 17.54
CA PHE A 91 6.26 -14.87 16.33
C PHE A 91 5.29 -15.48 15.33
N GLN A 92 4.54 -14.63 14.64
CA GLN A 92 3.61 -15.08 13.62
C GLN A 92 3.48 -14.07 12.49
N PHE A 93 3.15 -14.56 11.30
CA PHE A 93 2.81 -13.74 10.16
C PHE A 93 1.77 -14.43 9.30
N SER A 94 0.95 -13.63 8.62
CA SER A 94 -0.20 -14.09 7.84
C SER A 94 -0.02 -13.76 6.37
N CYS A 95 -0.38 -14.71 5.52
CA CYS A 95 -0.46 -14.53 4.08
C CYS A 95 -1.63 -13.63 3.66
N LEU A 96 -2.69 -13.57 4.47
CA LEU A 96 -3.82 -12.66 4.28
C LEU A 96 -3.69 -11.43 5.19
N THR A 97 -4.01 -10.27 4.65
CA THR A 97 -4.24 -9.05 5.45
C THR A 97 -5.65 -9.09 6.03
N SER A 98 -5.87 -8.43 7.17
CA SER A 98 -7.16 -8.32 7.87
C SER A 98 -8.31 -7.90 6.95
N ASP A 99 -8.00 -7.12 5.93
CA ASP A 99 -8.96 -6.42 5.08
C ASP A 99 -9.55 -7.36 4.01
N ALA A 100 -8.87 -8.48 3.74
CA ALA A 100 -9.31 -9.57 2.86
C ALA A 100 -10.21 -10.59 3.57
N VAL A 101 -10.33 -10.53 4.91
CA VAL A 101 -11.04 -11.53 5.75
C VAL A 101 -12.57 -11.44 5.63
N GLY A 102 -13.11 -10.43 4.93
CA GLY A 102 -14.55 -10.30 4.66
C GLY A 102 -15.14 -11.41 3.79
N PHE A 103 -14.31 -12.24 3.16
CA PHE A 103 -14.73 -13.37 2.35
C PHE A 103 -14.24 -14.68 2.96
N GLY A 104 -15.15 -15.64 3.09
CA GLY A 104 -14.92 -16.89 3.80
C GLY A 104 -13.58 -17.53 3.46
N SER A 105 -12.75 -17.74 4.48
CA SER A 105 -11.48 -18.47 4.45
C SER A 105 -11.53 -19.81 3.71
N ARG A 106 -12.74 -20.33 3.47
CA ARG A 106 -13.08 -21.55 2.73
C ARG A 106 -13.05 -21.41 1.21
N ALA A 107 -12.74 -20.25 0.64
CA ALA A 107 -12.65 -20.06 -0.82
C ALA A 107 -11.22 -20.15 -1.38
N TYR A 108 -10.22 -20.19 -0.50
CA TYR A 108 -8.81 -20.08 -0.86
C TYR A 108 -7.99 -21.27 -0.38
N ARG A 109 -6.91 -21.54 -1.10
CA ARG A 109 -5.86 -22.50 -0.76
C ARG A 109 -4.55 -21.74 -0.57
N TYR A 110 -3.80 -22.11 0.46
CA TYR A 110 -2.49 -21.55 0.76
C TYR A 110 -1.41 -22.59 0.42
N SER A 111 -0.37 -22.16 -0.27
CA SER A 111 0.82 -22.97 -0.53
C SER A 111 2.04 -22.26 0.01
N TRP A 112 2.74 -22.91 0.93
CA TRP A 112 3.95 -22.38 1.54
C TRP A 112 5.20 -23.03 0.97
N ARG A 113 6.23 -22.22 0.80
CA ARG A 113 7.58 -22.67 0.49
C ARG A 113 8.61 -21.92 1.33
N LEU A 114 9.74 -22.55 1.61
CA LEU A 114 10.80 -22.01 2.45
C LEU A 114 12.15 -22.08 1.73
N ALA A 115 12.86 -20.96 1.70
CA ALA A 115 14.30 -20.88 1.47
C ALA A 115 14.99 -20.67 2.82
N GLN A 116 15.34 -21.77 3.49
CA GLN A 116 15.88 -21.74 4.85
C GLN A 116 17.24 -21.04 4.89
N GLY A 117 17.44 -20.16 5.88
CA GLY A 117 18.68 -19.40 6.09
C GLY A 117 18.98 -18.30 5.06
N LEU A 118 18.14 -18.10 4.04
CA LEU A 118 18.39 -17.15 2.96
C LEU A 118 17.29 -16.10 2.87
N ILE A 119 17.68 -14.84 2.66
CA ILE A 119 16.77 -13.75 2.28
C ILE A 119 16.79 -13.62 0.76
N THR A 120 15.73 -14.09 0.09
CA THR A 120 15.71 -14.18 -1.37
C THR A 120 14.29 -14.18 -1.94
N THR A 121 14.14 -13.68 -3.16
CA THR A 121 12.92 -13.81 -3.97
C THR A 121 13.11 -14.75 -5.17
N ASN A 122 14.27 -15.42 -5.27
CA ASN A 122 14.56 -16.39 -6.33
C ASN A 122 13.80 -17.70 -6.08
N ASP A 123 12.73 -17.90 -6.86
CA ASP A 123 11.79 -19.01 -6.75
C ASP A 123 12.41 -20.42 -6.81
N ILE A 124 13.62 -20.56 -7.39
CA ILE A 124 14.31 -21.86 -7.54
C ILE A 124 14.83 -22.38 -6.19
N LEU A 125 15.14 -21.47 -5.25
CA LEU A 125 15.74 -21.83 -3.96
C LEU A 125 14.71 -22.32 -2.93
N PHE A 126 13.43 -22.26 -3.26
CA PHE A 126 12.33 -22.54 -2.35
C PHE A 126 11.92 -24.00 -2.38
N LYS A 127 11.90 -24.65 -1.21
CA LYS A 127 11.39 -26.00 -1.02
C LYS A 127 9.97 -25.97 -0.43
N PRO A 128 9.09 -26.96 -0.73
CA PRO A 128 7.77 -27.05 -0.12
C PRO A 128 7.84 -27.01 1.41
N PHE A 129 7.04 -26.14 2.03
CA PHE A 129 6.91 -26.03 3.48
C PHE A 129 5.50 -26.46 3.89
N LYS A 130 5.41 -27.44 4.80
CA LYS A 130 4.12 -28.00 5.21
C LYS A 130 3.44 -27.06 6.20
N ASN A 131 2.47 -26.30 5.71
CA ASN A 131 1.55 -25.54 6.55
C ASN A 131 0.19 -25.44 5.82
N PRO A 132 -0.91 -25.99 6.37
CA PRO A 132 -2.22 -25.92 5.73
C PRO A 132 -2.88 -24.55 5.89
N ASP A 133 -2.46 -23.78 6.89
CA ASP A 133 -3.10 -22.53 7.29
C ASP A 133 -2.56 -21.30 6.54
N SER A 134 -3.31 -20.20 6.62
CA SER A 134 -2.88 -18.90 6.09
C SER A 134 -1.82 -18.21 6.97
N VAL A 135 -1.54 -18.75 8.16
CA VAL A 135 -0.67 -18.15 9.18
C VAL A 135 0.44 -19.13 9.52
N ILE A 136 1.67 -18.64 9.63
CA ILE A 136 2.79 -19.37 10.26
C ILE A 136 2.95 -18.86 11.68
N ARG A 137 3.09 -19.78 12.64
CA ARG A 137 3.24 -19.49 14.07
C ARG A 137 4.45 -20.22 14.61
N PHE A 138 5.34 -19.48 15.25
CA PHE A 138 6.45 -20.01 16.05
C PHE A 138 6.17 -19.74 17.52
N SER A 139 6.38 -20.77 18.33
CA SER A 139 6.21 -20.69 19.78
C SER A 139 7.13 -21.72 20.45
N PRO A 140 8.41 -21.39 20.69
CA PRO A 140 9.13 -20.15 20.36
C PRO A 140 9.79 -20.17 18.96
N VAL A 141 10.31 -19.01 18.50
CA VAL A 141 11.18 -18.93 17.31
C VAL A 141 12.63 -19.32 17.64
N GLY A 142 13.26 -20.09 16.77
CA GLY A 142 14.67 -20.47 16.84
C GLY A 142 15.46 -20.05 15.60
N GLU A 143 16.79 -20.13 15.65
CA GLU A 143 17.67 -19.76 14.52
C GLU A 143 17.36 -20.56 13.25
N SER A 144 16.94 -21.83 13.39
CA SER A 144 16.55 -22.69 12.28
C SER A 144 15.31 -22.19 11.51
N ASP A 145 14.50 -21.33 12.13
CA ASP A 145 13.31 -20.75 11.52
C ASP A 145 13.65 -19.54 10.63
N ALA A 146 14.91 -19.08 10.64
CA ALA A 146 15.36 -18.02 9.77
C ALA A 146 15.32 -18.44 8.29
N GLY A 147 15.03 -17.47 7.41
CA GLY A 147 14.95 -17.68 5.97
C GLY A 147 13.80 -16.92 5.34
N THR A 148 13.50 -17.22 4.08
CA THR A 148 12.37 -16.62 3.38
C THR A 148 11.22 -17.60 3.23
N TYR A 149 10.05 -17.22 3.72
CA TYR A 149 8.80 -17.94 3.53
C TYR A 149 8.02 -17.31 2.40
N ARG A 150 7.75 -18.07 1.34
CA ARG A 150 6.87 -17.66 0.26
C ARG A 150 5.48 -18.24 0.51
N CYS A 151 4.46 -17.40 0.44
CA CYS A 151 3.08 -17.82 0.40
C CYS A 151 2.46 -17.50 -0.96
N ASP A 152 1.84 -18.50 -1.58
CA ASP A 152 0.91 -18.32 -2.69
C ASP A 152 -0.53 -18.57 -2.21
N VAL A 153 -1.41 -17.59 -2.45
CA VAL A 153 -2.86 -17.72 -2.27
C VAL A 153 -3.49 -18.07 -3.62
N GLN A 154 -4.22 -19.17 -3.65
CA GLN A 154 -4.92 -19.67 -4.83
C GLN A 154 -6.42 -19.73 -4.59
N THR A 155 -7.21 -19.49 -5.63
CA THR A 155 -8.65 -19.76 -5.61
C THR A 155 -8.91 -21.26 -5.63
N LEU A 156 -9.84 -21.77 -4.82
CA LEU A 156 -10.15 -23.21 -4.84
C LEU A 156 -10.82 -23.67 -6.14
N LYS A 157 -11.61 -22.79 -6.78
CA LYS A 157 -12.35 -23.13 -8.00
C LYS A 157 -11.45 -23.26 -9.24
N THR A 158 -10.44 -22.39 -9.35
CA THR A 158 -9.63 -22.26 -10.59
C THR A 158 -8.14 -22.47 -10.36
N PHE A 159 -7.70 -22.65 -9.11
CA PHE A 159 -6.29 -22.76 -8.72
C PHE A 159 -5.40 -21.60 -9.18
N ARG A 160 -6.02 -20.47 -9.57
CA ARG A 160 -5.30 -19.28 -10.01
C ARG A 160 -4.65 -18.62 -8.81
N VAL A 161 -3.35 -18.31 -8.92
CA VAL A 161 -2.64 -17.51 -7.92
C VAL A 161 -3.15 -16.08 -7.97
N ILE A 162 -3.68 -15.61 -6.86
CA ILE A 162 -4.22 -14.24 -6.69
C ILE A 162 -3.34 -13.38 -5.78
N LYS A 163 -2.45 -14.00 -5.01
CA LYS A 163 -1.48 -13.28 -4.17
C LYS A 163 -0.23 -14.14 -4.00
N ARG A 164 0.94 -13.55 -4.18
CA ARG A 164 2.25 -14.08 -3.83
C ARG A 164 2.98 -13.06 -2.98
N ILE A 165 3.44 -13.49 -1.81
CA ILE A 165 4.19 -12.65 -0.89
C ILE A 165 5.35 -13.44 -0.29
N TYR A 166 6.45 -12.74 -0.05
CA TYR A 166 7.65 -13.29 0.57
C TYR A 166 7.82 -12.67 1.96
N PHE A 167 8.16 -13.48 2.96
CA PHE A 167 8.44 -13.06 4.33
C PHE A 167 9.88 -13.45 4.67
N GLY A 168 10.79 -12.49 4.70
CA GLY A 168 12.17 -12.67 5.13
C GLY A 168 12.26 -12.60 6.65
N VAL A 169 12.47 -13.72 7.31
CA VAL A 169 12.59 -13.81 8.76
C VAL A 169 14.05 -13.93 9.14
N ARG A 170 14.57 -12.95 9.86
CA ARG A 170 15.89 -12.95 10.47
C ARG A 170 15.72 -13.26 11.95
N VAL A 171 16.42 -14.28 12.43
CA VAL A 171 16.38 -14.63 13.84
C VAL A 171 17.72 -14.24 14.46
N ILE A 172 17.68 -13.36 15.46
CA ILE A 172 18.86 -12.84 16.13
C ILE A 172 18.94 -13.42 17.54
N ARG A 173 20.13 -13.79 17.97
CA ARG A 173 20.34 -14.19 19.36
C ARG A 173 20.25 -12.99 20.28
N ASN A 174 19.77 -13.21 21.50
CA ASN A 174 19.60 -12.16 22.49
C ASN A 174 20.94 -11.57 22.97
N ASP A 175 22.06 -12.28 22.78
CA ASP A 175 23.41 -11.84 23.14
C ASP A 175 24.07 -10.94 22.09
N LEU A 176 23.51 -10.85 20.87
CA LEU A 176 24.11 -10.10 19.75
C LEU A 176 23.52 -8.70 19.56
N VAL A 177 22.37 -8.41 20.16
CA VAL A 177 21.70 -7.10 20.07
C VAL A 177 21.26 -6.68 21.46
N GLU A 178 22.17 -6.03 22.20
CA GLU A 178 21.84 -5.42 23.48
C GLU A 178 21.18 -4.05 23.23
N LEU A 179 19.84 -4.03 23.11
CA LEU A 179 19.04 -2.80 22.99
C LEU A 179 18.97 -2.03 24.33
N ASN A 180 20.02 -2.05 25.14
CA ASN A 180 20.10 -1.19 26.31
C ASN A 180 20.77 0.11 25.89
N PHE A 181 19.94 1.09 25.51
CA PHE A 181 20.38 2.42 25.13
C PHE A 181 21.29 3.02 26.20
N GLN A 182 20.93 2.86 27.48
CA GLN A 182 21.69 3.35 28.62
C GLN A 182 23.09 2.73 28.72
N LYS A 183 23.28 1.46 28.35
CA LYS A 183 24.61 0.85 28.25
C LYS A 183 25.44 1.38 27.08
N SER A 184 24.77 1.81 26.01
CA SER A 184 25.41 2.34 24.79
C SER A 184 25.82 3.82 24.93
N LEU A 185 25.27 4.54 25.90
CA LEU A 185 25.63 5.93 26.16
C LEU A 185 27.05 6.06 26.71
N THR A 186 27.78 7.05 26.22
CA THR A 186 29.06 7.46 26.81
C THR A 186 28.85 8.05 28.20
N TRP A 187 29.93 8.15 28.99
CA TRP A 187 29.84 8.69 30.35
C TRP A 187 29.29 10.12 30.36
N GLU A 188 29.64 10.94 29.37
CA GLU A 188 29.15 12.31 29.23
C GLU A 188 27.65 12.34 28.93
N GLN A 189 27.17 11.43 28.08
CA GLN A 189 25.74 11.32 27.74
C GLN A 189 24.90 10.80 28.90
N LYS A 190 25.46 9.91 29.74
CA LYS A 190 24.81 9.47 30.98
C LYS A 190 24.68 10.61 31.99
N LEU A 191 25.71 11.44 32.11
CA LEU A 191 25.68 12.63 32.96
C LEU A 191 24.62 13.63 32.48
N ALA A 192 24.57 13.93 31.19
CA ALA A 192 23.57 14.84 30.62
C ALA A 192 22.12 14.36 30.85
N ALA A 193 21.85 13.05 30.67
CA ALA A 193 20.53 12.48 30.92
C ALA A 193 20.13 12.49 32.41
N ASN A 194 21.09 12.25 33.31
CA ASN A 194 20.84 12.28 34.75
C ASN A 194 20.74 13.72 35.31
N GLU A 195 21.41 14.70 34.69
CA GLU A 195 21.27 16.12 35.04
C GLU A 195 19.89 16.67 34.64
N GLU A 196 19.27 16.17 33.56
CA GLU A 196 17.89 16.49 33.19
C GLU A 196 16.85 15.85 34.15
N GLU A 197 17.04 14.59 34.56
CA GLU A 197 16.15 13.94 35.54
C GLU A 197 16.28 14.50 36.97
N GLY A 198 17.43 15.08 37.31
CA GLY A 198 17.70 15.66 38.63
C GLY A 198 16.96 16.96 38.95
N ASN A 199 16.20 17.54 38.00
CA ASN A 199 15.54 18.84 38.18
C ASN A 199 14.00 18.81 38.04
N THR A 200 13.37 17.64 38.11
CA THR A 200 11.90 17.54 38.07
C THR A 200 11.36 16.77 39.26
N GLU A 201 11.36 17.41 40.43
CA GLU A 201 10.37 17.08 41.45
C GLU A 201 9.01 17.68 41.03
N ASN A 202 8.01 16.80 40.91
CA ASN A 202 6.57 17.06 40.79
C ASN A 202 6.04 17.68 39.49
N SER A 203 5.84 16.87 38.45
CA SER A 203 4.64 16.98 37.60
C SER A 203 4.27 15.66 36.94
N THR A 204 3.55 14.79 37.66
CA THR A 204 2.64 13.85 37.01
C THR A 204 1.60 14.65 36.21
N HIS A 205 1.42 14.33 34.92
CA HIS A 205 0.38 14.77 33.97
C HIS A 205 0.72 15.77 32.83
N GLU A 206 1.95 15.84 32.29
CA GLU A 206 2.21 16.72 31.12
C GLU A 206 2.90 16.09 29.89
N GLU A 207 3.25 14.80 29.87
CA GLU A 207 3.90 14.21 28.67
C GLU A 207 2.94 13.95 27.49
N VAL A 208 1.63 13.94 27.71
CA VAL A 208 0.64 13.67 26.64
C VAL A 208 0.34 14.93 25.80
N GLN A 209 0.66 16.13 26.29
CA GLN A 209 0.29 17.38 25.63
C GLN A 209 1.36 17.93 24.67
N GLU A 210 2.64 17.62 24.92
CA GLU A 210 3.75 18.19 24.14
C GLU A 210 3.90 17.55 22.76
N GLN A 211 3.58 16.26 22.63
CA GLN A 211 3.66 15.55 21.34
C GLN A 211 2.61 16.05 20.33
N GLN A 212 1.52 16.66 20.79
CA GLN A 212 0.48 17.23 19.93
C GLN A 212 0.87 18.63 19.41
N HIS A 213 1.68 19.39 20.15
CA HIS A 213 2.11 20.74 19.76
C HIS A 213 3.22 20.72 18.69
N PHE A 214 4.04 19.67 18.66
CA PHE A 214 5.11 19.51 17.66
C PHE A 214 4.57 19.33 16.23
N TRP A 215 3.49 18.55 16.07
CA TRP A 215 2.86 18.32 14.76
C TRP A 215 2.17 19.56 14.17
N GLN A 216 1.82 20.54 15.00
CA GLN A 216 1.11 21.74 14.55
C GLN A 216 2.06 22.84 14.05
N ARG A 217 3.36 22.75 14.36
CA ARG A 217 4.36 23.75 13.98
C ARG A 217 5.00 23.51 12.61
N GLU A 218 5.10 22.26 12.18
CA GLU A 218 5.66 21.89 10.87
C GLU A 218 4.77 22.35 9.68
N PHE A 219 3.45 22.47 9.88
CA PHE A 219 2.52 22.89 8.83
C PHE A 219 2.49 24.39 8.53
N PHE A 220 3.12 25.24 9.35
CA PHE A 220 3.06 26.71 9.17
C PHE A 220 4.29 27.32 8.50
N TYR A 221 5.36 26.57 8.23
CA TYR A 221 6.60 27.14 7.69
C TYR A 221 6.75 27.01 6.16
N GLU A 222 6.04 26.08 5.50
CA GLU A 222 6.06 25.98 4.03
C GLU A 222 5.06 26.91 3.31
N GLY A 223 4.08 27.47 4.02
CA GLY A 223 3.11 28.42 3.46
C GLY A 223 3.58 29.88 3.36
N LEU A 224 4.64 30.26 4.08
CA LEU A 224 5.08 31.66 4.21
C LEU A 224 6.26 32.04 3.30
N VAL A 225 7.02 31.07 2.80
CA VAL A 225 8.11 31.33 1.84
C VAL A 225 7.60 31.44 0.40
N GLY A 226 6.43 30.89 0.09
CA GLY A 226 5.85 30.89 -1.26
C GLY A 226 5.10 32.16 -1.68
N VAL A 227 4.69 33.03 -0.75
CA VAL A 227 3.89 34.24 -1.05
C VAL A 227 4.77 35.49 -1.22
N GLY A 228 6.00 35.49 -0.70
CA GLY A 228 6.91 36.64 -0.75
C GLY A 228 7.68 36.80 -2.08
N SER A 229 7.96 35.73 -2.83
CA SER A 229 8.76 35.84 -4.06
C SER A 229 7.95 36.16 -5.31
N GLY A 230 6.63 35.92 -5.31
CA GLY A 230 5.75 36.17 -6.46
C GLY A 230 5.45 37.65 -6.71
N VAL A 231 5.42 38.47 -5.65
CA VAL A 231 5.11 39.90 -5.77
C VAL A 231 6.31 40.71 -6.26
N MET A 232 7.53 40.30 -5.90
CA MET A 232 8.74 41.03 -6.31
C MET A 232 9.14 40.74 -7.76
N GLY A 233 8.85 39.54 -8.28
CA GLY A 233 9.05 39.21 -9.69
C GLY A 233 8.07 39.93 -10.64
N GLY A 234 6.82 40.13 -10.21
CA GLY A 234 5.80 40.80 -11.02
C GLY A 234 6.04 42.31 -11.20
N VAL A 235 6.61 42.98 -10.19
CA VAL A 235 6.84 44.45 -10.24
C VAL A 235 8.06 44.81 -11.10
N VAL A 236 9.07 43.94 -11.20
CA VAL A 236 10.26 44.22 -12.01
C VAL A 236 9.97 44.10 -13.52
N VAL A 237 9.06 43.21 -13.93
CA VAL A 237 8.71 43.06 -15.36
C VAL A 237 7.84 44.22 -15.88
N SER A 238 7.09 44.91 -15.00
CA SER A 238 6.28 46.07 -15.40
C SER A 238 7.04 47.39 -15.52
N MET A 239 8.33 47.44 -15.15
CA MET A 239 9.19 48.62 -15.36
C MET A 239 10.16 48.49 -16.54
N VAL A 240 10.15 47.35 -17.24
CA VAL A 240 11.04 47.07 -18.39
C VAL A 240 10.27 46.83 -19.70
N LEU A 241 8.95 47.04 -19.71
CA LEU A 241 8.10 46.99 -20.90
C LEU A 241 7.56 48.38 -21.25
#